data_AF-A0A917X607-F1
#
_entry.id   AF-A0A917X607-F1
#
_cell.length_a   1.000
_cell.length_b   1.000
_cell.length_c   1.000
_cell.angle_alpha   90.00
_cell.angle_beta   90.00
_cell.angle_gamma   90.00
#
_symmetry.space_group_name_H-M   'P 1'
#
loop_
_entity.id
_entity.type
_entity.pdbx_description
1 polymer ?
#
loop_
_entity_poly.entity_id
_entity_poly.type
_entity_poly.pdbx_seq_one_letter_code
_entity_poly.pdbx_strand_id
1 'polypeptide(L)'
;MLVVTRFVVEDPAGFPERAHAALGALAACPGYLRGSLGRAYDDPAHWTILTEWASVGAYRRALSNFDVKMHATPLLAQSLDEPSAFEELAVVAPGGELTVTASDRA
;
A
#
# COMPACT_ATOMS: atom_id res chain seq x y z
N MET A 1 -7.28 -7.87 0.39
CA MET A 1 -6.78 -7.19 -0.83
C MET A 1 -5.45 -6.58 -0.51
N LEU A 2 -4.46 -6.77 -1.39
CA LEU A 2 -3.10 -6.29 -1.23
C LEU A 2 -2.86 -5.09 -2.16
N VAL A 3 -2.24 -4.02 -1.66
CA VAL A 3 -1.78 -2.89 -2.46
C VAL A 3 -0.28 -2.73 -2.27
N VAL A 4 0.47 -2.74 -3.37
CA VAL A 4 1.92 -2.57 -3.40
C VAL A 4 2.22 -1.38 -4.32
N THR A 5 2.67 -0.28 -3.72
CA THR A 5 3.01 0.95 -4.45
C THR A 5 4.52 1.13 -4.42
N ARG A 6 5.14 1.12 -5.60
CA ARG A 6 6.61 1.20 -5.76
C ARG A 6 7.04 2.57 -6.22
N PHE A 7 8.21 3.01 -5.78
CA PHE A 7 8.78 4.32 -6.07
C PHE A 7 10.26 4.19 -6.41
N VAL A 8 10.74 5.11 -7.23
CA VAL A 8 12.17 5.41 -7.39
C VAL A 8 12.38 6.84 -6.89
N VAL A 9 13.29 7.00 -5.94
CA VAL A 9 13.49 8.24 -5.18
C VAL A 9 14.98 8.58 -5.20
N GLU A 10 15.35 9.55 -6.04
CA GLU A 10 16.75 9.97 -6.21
C GLU A 10 17.27 10.75 -4.99
N ASP A 11 16.42 11.61 -4.41
CA ASP A 11 16.68 12.32 -3.15
C ASP A 11 15.67 11.88 -2.08
N PRO A 12 16.05 11.02 -1.12
CA PRO A 12 15.14 10.51 -0.12
C PRO A 12 14.82 11.55 0.97
N ALA A 13 15.42 12.74 0.96
CA ALA A 13 15.11 13.77 1.95
C ALA A 13 13.60 14.08 1.99
N GLY A 14 12.98 13.92 3.15
CA GLY A 14 11.55 14.16 3.35
C GLY A 14 10.62 13.09 2.78
N PHE A 15 11.12 12.10 2.01
CA PHE A 15 10.28 11.02 1.48
C PHE A 15 9.74 10.12 2.60
N PRO A 16 10.56 9.62 3.57
CA PRO A 16 10.07 8.83 4.69
C PRO A 16 8.97 9.55 5.48
N GLU A 17 9.12 10.84 5.78
CA GLU A 17 8.14 11.62 6.51
C GLU A 17 6.82 11.74 5.77
N ARG A 18 6.86 12.00 4.45
CA ARG A 18 5.65 11.99 3.60
C ARG A 18 5.00 10.60 3.55
N ALA A 19 5.81 9.55 3.45
CA ALA A 19 5.32 8.17 3.46
C ALA A 19 4.67 7.78 4.80
N HIS A 20 5.23 8.24 5.93
CA HIS A 20 4.64 8.06 7.25
C HIS A 20 3.29 8.80 7.36
N ALA A 21 3.22 10.04 6.89
CA ALA A 21 1.96 10.80 6.87
C ALA A 21 0.91 10.13 5.98
N ALA A 22 1.30 9.65 4.80
CA ALA A 22 0.43 8.89 3.90
C ALA A 22 -0.11 7.61 4.57
N LEU A 23 0.77 6.81 5.19
CA LEU A 23 0.38 5.61 5.93
C LEU A 23 -0.56 5.93 7.09
N GLY A 24 -0.30 7.01 7.83
CA GLY A 24 -1.18 7.46 8.92
C GLY A 24 -2.58 7.83 8.44
N ALA A 25 -2.68 8.60 7.35
CA ALA A 25 -3.97 8.98 6.76
C ALA A 25 -4.74 7.76 6.22
N LEU A 26 -4.04 6.82 5.57
CA LEU A 26 -4.66 5.57 5.10
C LEU A 26 -5.10 4.68 6.27
N ALA A 27 -4.30 4.59 7.34
CA ALA A 27 -4.60 3.78 8.51
C ALA A 27 -5.83 4.28 9.29
N ALA A 28 -6.16 5.56 9.20
CA ALA A 28 -7.37 6.12 9.78
C ALA A 28 -8.66 5.78 9.00
N CYS A 29 -8.55 5.21 7.80
CA CYS A 29 -9.71 4.91 6.96
C CYS A 29 -10.37 3.57 7.32
N PRO A 30 -11.72 3.47 7.29
CA PRO A 30 -12.42 2.20 7.51
C PRO A 30 -12.00 1.12 6.51
N GLY A 31 -11.70 -0.07 7.04
CA GLY A 31 -11.32 -1.25 6.25
C GLY A 31 -9.83 -1.34 5.91
N TYR A 32 -9.00 -0.42 6.40
CA TYR A 32 -7.54 -0.62 6.47
C TYR A 32 -7.22 -1.73 7.47
N LEU A 33 -6.30 -2.63 7.12
CA LEU A 33 -5.91 -3.76 7.97
C LEU A 33 -4.48 -3.62 8.47
N ARG A 34 -3.54 -3.32 7.56
CA ARG A 34 -2.11 -3.25 7.84
C ARG A 34 -1.42 -2.39 6.77
N GLY A 35 -0.24 -1.87 7.11
CA GLY A 35 0.67 -1.35 6.10
C GLY A 35 2.09 -1.20 6.61
N SER A 36 3.01 -1.01 5.68
CA SER A 36 4.45 -0.92 5.92
C SER A 36 5.15 -0.11 4.82
N LEU A 37 6.19 0.62 5.22
CA LEU A 37 7.14 1.25 4.31
C LEU A 37 8.41 0.40 4.27
N GLY A 38 8.90 0.13 3.06
CA GLY A 38 10.15 -0.57 2.81
C GLY A 38 11.06 0.22 1.88
N ARG A 39 12.36 0.00 2.06
CA ARG A 39 13.41 0.41 1.12
C ARG A 39 14.16 -0.85 0.68
N ALA A 40 14.53 -0.92 -0.59
CA ALA A 40 15.32 -2.05 -1.09
C ALA A 40 16.72 -2.06 -0.45
N TYR A 41 17.26 -3.25 -0.22
CA TYR A 41 18.59 -3.44 0.41
C TYR A 41 19.73 -3.29 -0.59
N ASP A 42 19.47 -3.65 -1.84
CA ASP A 42 20.40 -3.67 -2.96
C ASP A 42 20.49 -2.31 -3.68
N ASP A 43 19.36 -1.60 -3.81
CA ASP A 43 19.31 -0.25 -4.36
C ASP A 43 18.48 0.71 -3.48
N PRO A 44 19.13 1.58 -2.67
CA PRO A 44 18.45 2.51 -1.77
C PRO A 44 17.54 3.55 -2.44
N ALA A 45 17.60 3.71 -3.78
CA ALA A 45 16.67 4.58 -4.51
C ALA A 45 15.27 3.95 -4.62
N HIS A 46 15.12 2.63 -4.42
CA HIS A 46 13.86 1.93 -4.58
C HIS A 46 13.11 1.78 -3.25
N TRP A 47 11.84 2.20 -3.25
CA TRP A 47 10.98 2.16 -2.07
C TRP A 47 9.64 1.50 -2.37
N THR A 48 8.96 1.03 -1.34
CA THR A 48 7.64 0.42 -1.45
C THR A 48 6.77 0.78 -0.25
N ILE A 49 5.52 1.15 -0.52
CA ILE A 49 4.45 1.14 0.47
C ILE A 49 3.58 -0.09 0.20
N LEU A 50 3.43 -0.95 1.19
CA LEU A 50 2.48 -2.07 1.18
C LEU A 50 1.32 -1.73 2.11
N THR A 51 0.09 -1.94 1.66
CA THR A 51 -1.11 -1.87 2.50
C THR A 51 -2.07 -3.01 2.22
N GLU A 52 -2.76 -3.46 3.26
CA GLU A 52 -3.76 -4.51 3.20
C GLU A 52 -5.13 -3.92 3.56
N TRP A 53 -6.14 -4.31 2.80
CA TRP A 53 -7.49 -3.78 2.90
C TRP A 53 -8.52 -4.90 2.91
N ALA A 54 -9.59 -4.70 3.68
CA ALA A 54 -10.72 -5.62 3.80
C ALA A 54 -11.43 -5.86 2.45
N SER A 55 -11.40 -4.89 1.53
CA SER A 55 -11.95 -5.03 0.17
C SER A 55 -11.45 -3.94 -0.77
N VAL A 56 -11.62 -4.15 -2.07
CA VAL A 56 -11.38 -3.11 -3.10
C VAL A 56 -12.26 -1.87 -2.91
N GLY A 57 -13.50 -2.06 -2.44
CA GLY A 57 -14.41 -0.97 -2.14
C GLY A 57 -13.93 -0.10 -0.98
N ALA A 58 -13.37 -0.70 0.07
CA ALA A 58 -12.79 0.03 1.19
C ALA A 58 -11.60 0.90 0.73
N TYR A 59 -10.67 0.31 -0.03
CA TYR A 59 -9.51 1.03 -0.57
C TYR A 59 -9.92 2.21 -1.48
N ARG A 60 -10.83 1.98 -2.44
CA ARG A 60 -11.31 3.06 -3.34
C ARG A 60 -11.99 4.21 -2.59
N ARG A 61 -12.76 3.90 -1.54
CA ARG A 61 -13.35 4.93 -0.68
C ARG A 61 -12.29 5.69 0.13
N ALA A 62 -11.27 5.00 0.63
CA ALA A 62 -10.16 5.64 1.34
C ALA A 62 -9.44 6.68 0.46
N LEU A 63 -9.19 6.38 -0.82
CA LEU A 63 -8.59 7.34 -1.77
C LEU A 63 -9.44 8.61 -1.99
N SER A 64 -10.72 8.58 -1.63
CA SER A 64 -11.61 9.75 -1.71
C SER A 64 -11.61 10.61 -0.43
N ASN A 65 -11.07 10.10 0.67
CA ASN A 65 -11.01 10.77 1.97
C ASN A 65 -10.15 12.04 1.90
N PHE A 66 -10.54 13.08 2.63
CA PHE A 66 -9.87 14.38 2.62
C PHE A 66 -8.41 14.29 3.08
N ASP A 67 -8.14 13.66 4.22
CA ASP A 67 -6.79 13.55 4.77
C ASP A 67 -5.90 12.70 3.85
N VAL A 68 -6.46 11.66 3.23
CA VAL A 68 -5.76 10.85 2.23
C VAL A 68 -5.41 11.67 0.99
N LYS A 69 -6.33 12.52 0.50
CA LYS A 69 -6.06 13.42 -0.61
C LYS A 69 -4.97 14.45 -0.29
N MET A 70 -4.91 14.90 0.96
CA MET A 70 -3.92 15.88 1.41
C MET A 70 -2.54 15.24 1.63
N HIS A 71 -2.48 14.06 2.23
CA HIS A 71 -1.24 13.47 2.74
C HIS A 71 -0.73 12.27 1.94
N ALA A 72 -1.59 11.52 1.27
CA ALA A 72 -1.19 10.32 0.52
C ALA A 72 -1.19 10.53 -1.00
N THR A 73 -2.24 11.14 -1.56
CA THR A 73 -2.38 11.28 -3.03
C THR A 73 -1.18 11.94 -3.72
N PRO A 74 -0.59 13.04 -3.21
CA PRO A 74 0.58 13.64 -3.85
C PRO A 74 1.80 12.72 -3.88
N LEU A 75 1.96 11.87 -2.87
CA LEU A 75 3.02 10.87 -2.83
C LEU A 75 2.72 9.72 -3.77
N LEU A 76 1.51 9.16 -3.72
CA LEU A 76 1.09 8.04 -4.59
C LEU A 76 1.17 8.40 -6.08
N ALA A 77 0.96 9.67 -6.44
CA ALA A 77 1.13 10.16 -7.81
C ALA A 77 2.58 10.10 -8.34
N GLN A 78 3.57 9.91 -7.46
CA GLN A 78 4.99 9.75 -7.80
C GLN A 78 5.39 8.28 -7.95
N SER A 79 4.44 7.35 -7.79
CA SER A 79 4.72 5.92 -7.93
C SER A 79 5.00 5.52 -9.38
N LEU A 80 5.62 4.35 -9.55
CA LEU A 80 5.81 3.74 -10.85
C LEU A 80 4.46 3.45 -11.53
N ASP A 81 4.40 3.64 -12.85
CA ASP A 81 3.21 3.35 -13.65
C ASP A 81 3.06 1.84 -13.90
N GLU A 82 2.61 1.13 -12.86
CA GLU A 82 2.38 -0.30 -12.87
C GLU A 82 1.12 -0.69 -12.07
N PRO A 83 0.51 -1.86 -12.35
CA PRO A 83 -0.56 -2.38 -11.51
C PRO A 83 -0.10 -2.49 -10.06
N SER A 84 -0.86 -1.89 -9.14
CA SER A 84 -0.49 -1.80 -7.72
C SER A 84 -1.51 -2.40 -6.77
N ALA A 85 -2.68 -2.83 -7.27
CA ALA A 85 -3.79 -3.36 -6.48
C ALA A 85 -4.10 -4.81 -6.89
N PHE A 86 -3.99 -5.73 -5.94
CA PHE A 86 -4.00 -7.17 -6.17
C PHE A 86 -5.04 -7.88 -5.30
N GLU A 87 -5.65 -8.90 -5.89
CA GLU A 87 -6.41 -9.89 -5.14
C GLU A 87 -5.46 -10.76 -4.32
N GLU A 88 -5.89 -11.11 -3.11
CA GLU A 88 -5.12 -12.02 -2.25
C GLU A 88 -5.64 -13.44 -2.45
N LEU A 89 -4.95 -14.20 -3.30
CA LEU A 89 -5.35 -15.55 -3.68
C LEU A 89 -4.92 -16.62 -2.67
N ALA A 90 -3.90 -16.32 -1.86
CA ALA A 90 -3.44 -17.21 -0.81
C ALA A 90 -2.71 -16.47 0.31
N VAL A 91 -2.84 -16.96 1.55
CA VAL A 91 -2.18 -16.41 2.75
C VAL A 91 -1.63 -17.54 3.61
N VAL A 92 -0.45 -17.31 4.19
CA VAL A 92 0.15 -18.12 5.27
C VAL A 92 0.57 -17.19 6.39
N ALA A 93 0.04 -17.42 7.58
CA ALA A 93 0.53 -16.77 8.79
C ALA A 93 1.79 -17.48 9.32
N PRO A 94 2.64 -16.83 10.13
CA PRO A 94 3.77 -17.50 10.77
C PRO A 94 3.36 -18.77 11.53
N GLY A 95 3.87 -19.93 11.11
CA GLY A 95 3.52 -21.23 11.68
C GLY A 95 2.11 -21.76 11.36
N GLY A 96 1.36 -21.09 10.50
CA GLY A 96 0.00 -21.47 10.11
C GLY A 96 -0.06 -22.31 8.83
N GLU A 97 -1.26 -22.83 8.54
CA GLU A 97 -1.57 -23.52 7.29
C GLU A 97 -1.91 -22.54 6.16
N LEU A 98 -1.70 -22.98 4.91
CA LEU A 98 -2.05 -22.22 3.72
C LEU A 98 -3.57 -22.08 3.58
N THR A 99 -4.05 -20.85 3.52
CA THR A 99 -5.44 -20.55 3.14
C THR A 99 -5.46 -20.07 1.70
N VAL A 100 -6.30 -20.69 0.86
CA VAL A 100 -6.50 -20.30 -0.54
C VAL A 100 -7.87 -19.66 -0.67
N THR A 101 -7.93 -18.51 -1.31
CA THR A 101 -9.17 -17.77 -1.59
C THR A 101 -9.53 -17.94 -3.06
N ALA A 102 -10.79 -18.30 -3.33
CA ALA A 102 -11.29 -18.37 -4.70
C ALA A 102 -11.31 -16.97 -5.32
N SER A 103 -10.89 -16.87 -6.59
CA SER A 103 -10.92 -15.59 -7.29
C SER A 103 -12.33 -15.24 -7.74
N ASP A 104 -12.73 -13.99 -7.52
CA ASP A 104 -14.00 -13.45 -8.05
C ASP A 104 -13.94 -13.20 -9.58
N ARG A 105 -12.82 -13.52 -10.24
CA ARG A 105 -12.61 -13.35 -11.69
C ARG A 105 -12.74 -14.65 -12.50
N ALA A 106 -13.07 -15.78 -11.85
CA ALA A 106 -13.23 -17.09 -12.49
C ALA A 106 -14.63 -17.30 -13.08
#